data_AF-A0A0G0SU37-F1
#
_entry.id   AF-A0A0G0SU37-F1
#
_cell.length_a   1.000
_cell.length_b   1.000
_cell.length_c   1.000
_cell.angle_alpha   90.00
_cell.angle_beta   90.00
_cell.angle_gamma   90.00
#
_symmetry.space_group_name_H-M   'P 1'
#
loop_
_entity.id
_entity.type
_entity.pdbx_description
1 polymer ?
#
loop_
_entity_poly.entity_id
_entity_poly.type
_entity_poly.pdbx_seq_one_letter_code
_entity_poly.pdbx_strand_id
1 'polypeptide(L)'
;MLSNIWNVVLYQPLLNALAFLVSVIPGGDVGIAVIILTILVKVVLFPLSQKSIESQAQMSILTPELNKIKASGASKEEQARLTFELYKEHKTNPFSGCLLVLIQIPIIFALYYVFLKGINFESGLLYSFIHVPEHSNMIFLGLLDITEKSFILAILAGVSQYLQAHFIPKPPVPSVVNNAAPSFSDSFAKSMSMQMKYIFPFIVAFIAYSISGAVALYWITSNLFMVGQQIYVKKKEFTAVVPK
;
A
#
# COMPACT_ATOMS: atom_id res chain seq x y z
N MET A 1 16.10 -20.68 8.75
CA MET A 1 16.30 -19.30 9.25
C MET A 1 15.21 -18.35 8.77
N LEU A 2 14.97 -18.18 7.47
CA LEU A 2 13.93 -17.29 6.93
C LEU A 2 12.50 -17.60 7.43
N SER A 3 12.13 -18.88 7.51
CA SER A 3 10.83 -19.29 8.09
C SER A 3 10.68 -18.89 9.56
N ASN A 4 11.75 -18.96 10.36
CA ASN A 4 11.72 -18.56 11.77
C ASN A 4 11.61 -17.04 11.91
N ILE A 5 12.32 -16.28 11.08
CA ILE A 5 12.22 -14.80 11.08
C ILE A 5 10.80 -14.38 10.69
N TRP A 6 10.25 -14.97 9.62
CA TRP A 6 8.87 -14.75 9.20
C TRP A 6 7.88 -14.98 10.35
N ASN A 7 8.01 -16.13 11.02
CA ASN A 7 7.11 -16.51 12.10
C ASN A 7 7.21 -15.55 13.28
N VAL A 8 8.43 -15.29 13.77
CA VAL A 8 8.65 -14.50 15.00
C VAL A 8 8.40 -13.01 14.78
N VAL A 9 8.75 -12.45 13.61
CA VAL A 9 8.71 -11.01 13.38
C VAL A 9 7.40 -10.55 12.77
N LEU A 10 6.76 -11.36 11.93
CA LEU A 10 5.57 -10.97 11.19
C LEU A 10 4.33 -11.77 11.61
N TYR A 11 4.35 -13.08 11.40
CA TYR A 11 3.13 -13.88 11.54
C TYR A 11 2.62 -13.94 12.99
N GLN A 12 3.48 -14.33 13.94
CA GLN A 12 3.08 -14.52 15.34
C GLN A 12 2.65 -13.21 16.01
N PRO A 13 3.36 -12.07 15.86
CA PRO A 13 2.89 -10.79 16.40
C PRO A 13 1.53 -10.37 15.84
N LEU A 14 1.32 -10.51 14.52
CA LEU A 14 0.06 -10.14 13.88
C LEU A 14 -1.09 -11.07 14.28
N LEU A 15 -0.83 -12.37 14.42
CA LEU A 15 -1.78 -13.34 14.94
C LEU A 15 -2.21 -13.01 16.38
N ASN A 16 -1.24 -12.71 17.24
CA ASN A 16 -1.48 -12.36 18.64
C ASN A 16 -2.22 -11.03 18.77
N ALA A 17 -1.86 -10.05 17.94
CA ALA A 17 -2.59 -8.78 17.88
C ALA A 17 -4.04 -9.02 17.43
N LEU A 18 -4.28 -9.88 16.44
CA LEU A 18 -5.64 -10.23 16.02
C LEU A 18 -6.41 -10.94 17.16
N ALA A 19 -5.79 -11.93 17.81
CA ALA A 19 -6.40 -12.66 18.92
C ALA A 19 -6.78 -11.72 20.07
N PHE A 20 -5.87 -10.82 20.44
CA PHE A 20 -6.12 -9.77 21.42
C PHE A 20 -7.28 -8.85 21.01
N LEU A 21 -7.31 -8.40 19.76
CA LEU A 21 -8.39 -7.54 19.28
C LEU A 21 -9.74 -8.25 19.32
N VAL A 22 -9.81 -9.50 18.88
CA VAL A 22 -11.04 -10.30 18.92
C VAL A 22 -11.52 -10.50 20.37
N SER A 23 -10.62 -10.69 21.33
CA SER A 23 -11.02 -10.89 22.73
C SER A 23 -11.53 -9.62 23.43
N VAL A 24 -11.09 -8.43 23.01
CA VAL A 24 -11.54 -7.16 23.61
C VAL A 24 -12.70 -6.49 22.86
N ILE A 25 -12.94 -6.86 21.61
CA ILE A 25 -14.04 -6.30 20.80
C ILE A 25 -15.37 -6.90 21.27
N PRO A 26 -16.41 -6.07 21.53
CA PRO A 26 -17.73 -6.56 21.89
C PRO A 26 -18.27 -7.56 20.86
N GLY A 27 -18.69 -8.73 21.34
CA GLY A 27 -19.22 -9.79 20.48
C GLY A 27 -18.18 -10.53 19.63
N GLY A 28 -16.89 -10.27 19.83
CA GLY A 28 -15.81 -10.99 19.13
C GLY A 28 -15.78 -10.77 17.63
N ASP A 29 -16.25 -9.61 17.14
CA ASP A 29 -16.34 -9.31 15.70
C ASP A 29 -14.96 -9.27 15.05
N VAL A 30 -14.66 -10.30 14.26
CA VAL A 30 -13.38 -10.48 13.58
C VAL A 30 -13.20 -9.44 12.47
N GLY A 31 -14.27 -8.96 11.83
CA GLY A 31 -14.19 -7.96 10.78
C GLY A 31 -13.75 -6.59 11.33
N ILE A 32 -14.26 -6.20 12.50
CA ILE A 32 -13.76 -5.01 13.21
C ILE A 32 -12.30 -5.22 13.62
N ALA A 33 -11.94 -6.40 14.12
CA ALA A 33 -10.57 -6.72 14.50
C ALA A 33 -9.59 -6.58 13.32
N VAL A 34 -9.98 -7.06 12.12
CA VAL A 34 -9.22 -6.91 10.87
C VAL A 34 -9.01 -5.43 10.53
N ILE A 35 -10.05 -4.61 10.61
CA ILE A 35 -9.97 -3.17 10.32
C ILE A 35 -8.98 -2.49 11.28
N ILE A 36 -9.14 -2.71 12.58
CA ILE A 36 -8.28 -2.10 13.60
C ILE A 36 -6.83 -2.57 13.44
N LEU A 37 -6.60 -3.87 13.26
CA LEU A 37 -5.26 -4.41 13.03
C LEU A 37 -4.60 -3.77 11.81
N THR A 38 -5.35 -3.62 10.72
CA THR A 38 -4.86 -2.98 9.50
C THR A 38 -4.43 -1.54 9.76
N ILE A 39 -5.25 -0.77 10.49
CA ILE A 39 -4.94 0.61 10.85
C ILE A 39 -3.70 0.67 11.74
N LEU A 40 -3.58 -0.20 12.74
CA LEU A 40 -2.41 -0.25 13.63
C LEU A 40 -1.12 -0.50 12.85
N VAL A 41 -1.13 -1.48 11.94
CA VAL A 41 0.01 -1.75 11.05
C VAL A 41 0.34 -0.53 10.21
N LYS A 42 -0.66 0.14 9.63
CA LYS A 42 -0.45 1.35 8.83
C LYS A 42 0.07 2.53 9.65
N VAL A 43 -0.33 2.68 10.91
CA VAL A 43 0.18 3.69 11.84
C VAL A 43 1.65 3.44 12.17
N VAL A 44 2.03 2.18 12.45
CA VAL A 44 3.43 1.81 12.67
C VAL A 44 4.29 2.11 11.44
N LEU A 45 3.77 1.86 10.24
CA LEU A 45 4.46 2.14 8.97
C LEU A 45 4.36 3.60 8.53
N PHE A 46 3.51 4.41 9.17
CA PHE A 46 3.21 5.78 8.77
C PHE A 46 4.45 6.66 8.52
N PRO A 47 5.46 6.74 9.42
CA PRO A 47 6.60 7.61 9.18
C PRO A 47 7.42 7.21 7.96
N LEU A 48 7.51 5.90 7.69
CA LEU A 48 8.20 5.38 6.52
C LEU A 48 7.39 5.65 5.24
N SER A 49 6.09 5.34 5.23
CA SER A 49 5.23 5.59 4.08
C SER A 49 5.11 7.07 3.77
N GLN A 50 5.10 7.93 4.79
CA GLN A 50 5.08 9.39 4.65
C GLN A 50 6.30 9.88 3.86
N LYS A 51 7.52 9.50 4.25
CA LYS A 51 8.75 9.87 3.53
C LYS A 51 8.76 9.38 2.09
N SER A 52 8.23 8.17 1.87
CA SER A 52 8.12 7.60 0.51
C SER A 52 7.15 8.38 -0.37
N ILE A 53 5.99 8.80 0.16
CA ILE A 53 5.00 9.60 -0.56
C ILE A 53 5.53 11.02 -0.82
N GLU A 54 6.19 11.65 0.17
CA GLU A 54 6.82 12.96 0.02
C GLU A 54 7.89 12.96 -1.09
N SER A 55 8.80 11.98 -1.10
CA SER A 55 9.81 11.84 -2.16
C SER A 55 9.17 11.65 -3.55
N GLN A 56 8.08 10.87 -3.65
CA GLN A 56 7.35 10.69 -4.90
C GLN A 56 6.67 11.99 -5.38
N ALA A 57 6.12 12.77 -4.46
CA ALA A 57 5.54 14.08 -4.77
C ALA A 57 6.62 15.04 -5.30
N GLN A 58 7.79 15.10 -4.66
CA GLN A 58 8.92 15.92 -5.10
C GLN A 58 9.44 15.51 -6.48
N MET A 59 9.57 14.21 -6.75
CA MET A 59 9.91 13.72 -8.09
C MET A 59 8.90 14.16 -9.14
N SER A 60 7.61 14.15 -8.81
CA SER A 60 6.55 14.61 -9.71
C SER A 60 6.70 16.10 -10.04
N ILE A 61 7.09 16.93 -9.06
CA ILE A 61 7.37 18.37 -9.25
C ILE A 61 8.55 18.60 -10.19
N LEU A 62 9.58 17.75 -10.13
CA LEU A 62 10.79 17.84 -10.98
C LEU A 62 10.57 17.36 -12.43
N THR A 63 9.41 16.79 -12.75
CA THR A 63 9.07 16.30 -14.11
C THR A 63 9.37 17.31 -15.23
N PRO A 64 9.06 18.62 -15.11
CA PRO A 64 9.34 19.60 -16.17
C PRO A 64 10.84 19.76 -16.44
N GLU A 65 11.68 19.71 -15.41
CA GLU A 65 13.13 19.84 -15.55
C GLU A 65 13.76 18.57 -16.10
N LEU A 66 13.26 17.40 -15.68
CA LEU A 66 13.60 16.12 -16.29
C LEU A 66 13.28 16.10 -17.79
N ASN A 67 12.17 16.72 -18.20
CA ASN A 67 11.81 16.85 -19.62
C ASN A 67 12.80 17.74 -20.39
N LYS A 68 13.28 18.83 -19.77
CA LYS A 68 14.31 19.70 -20.37
C LYS A 68 15.62 18.95 -20.56
N ILE A 69 16.06 18.18 -19.56
CA ILE A 69 17.27 17.35 -19.64
C ILE A 69 17.16 16.35 -20.79
N LYS A 70 16.02 15.68 -20.95
CA LYS A 70 15.79 14.75 -22.07
C LYS A 70 15.72 15.43 -23.42
N ALA A 71 15.16 16.64 -23.49
CA ALA A 71 15.05 17.43 -24.72
C ALA A 71 16.37 18.12 -25.12
N SER A 72 17.39 18.11 -24.25
CA SER A 72 18.68 18.79 -24.48
C SER A 72 19.48 18.23 -25.67
N GLY A 73 19.15 17.03 -26.15
CA GLY A 73 19.93 16.35 -27.19
C GLY A 73 21.26 15.77 -26.71
N ALA A 74 21.56 15.83 -25.41
CA ALA A 74 22.75 15.24 -24.81
C ALA A 74 22.77 13.71 -24.92
N SER A 75 23.96 13.10 -24.77
CA SER A 75 24.10 11.63 -24.75
C SER A 75 23.30 11.01 -23.60
N LYS A 76 22.98 9.71 -23.70
CA LYS A 76 22.26 9.01 -22.63
C LYS A 76 23.02 9.02 -21.31
N GLU A 77 24.35 8.92 -21.32
CA GLU A 77 25.14 9.03 -20.10
C GLU A 77 25.03 10.43 -19.48
N GLU A 78 25.11 11.46 -20.31
CA GLU A 78 25.02 12.85 -19.82
C GLU A 78 23.62 13.17 -19.30
N GLN A 79 22.56 12.70 -19.96
CA GLN A 79 21.20 12.80 -19.44
C GLN A 79 21.04 12.10 -18.09
N ALA A 80 21.65 10.93 -17.91
CA ALA A 80 21.62 10.20 -16.64
C ALA A 80 22.38 10.97 -15.54
N ARG A 81 23.54 11.54 -15.86
CA ARG A 81 24.33 12.38 -14.94
C ARG A 81 23.55 13.62 -14.50
N LEU A 82 23.00 14.38 -15.45
CA LEU A 82 22.20 15.57 -15.16
C LEU A 82 20.92 15.23 -14.37
N THR A 83 20.28 14.10 -14.67
CA THR A 83 19.12 13.62 -13.91
C THR A 83 19.49 13.32 -12.46
N PHE A 84 20.64 12.67 -12.24
CA PHE A 84 21.13 12.36 -10.90
C PHE A 84 21.56 13.62 -10.13
N GLU A 85 22.22 14.57 -10.81
CA GLU A 85 22.58 15.87 -10.25
C GLU A 85 21.34 16.67 -9.83
N LEU A 86 20.32 16.71 -10.68
CA LEU A 86 19.03 17.35 -10.37
C LEU A 86 18.40 16.72 -9.11
N TYR A 87 18.34 15.39 -9.02
CA TYR A 87 17.82 14.73 -7.82
C TYR A 87 18.66 15.03 -6.58
N LYS A 88 19.98 15.11 -6.71
CA LYS A 88 20.89 15.43 -5.61
C LYS A 88 20.73 16.88 -5.13
N GLU A 89 20.61 17.83 -6.06
CA GLU A 89 20.40 19.25 -5.77
C GLU A 89 19.09 19.47 -4.99
N HIS A 90 18.01 18.80 -5.43
CA HIS A 90 16.71 18.87 -4.77
C HIS A 90 16.56 17.90 -3.59
N LYS A 91 17.60 17.14 -3.23
CA LYS A 91 17.62 16.15 -2.13
C LYS A 91 16.49 15.10 -2.24
N THR A 92 16.11 14.75 -3.46
CA THR A 92 15.05 13.79 -3.77
C THR A 92 15.63 12.40 -3.98
N ASN A 93 15.01 11.35 -3.41
CA ASN A 93 15.50 9.97 -3.54
C ASN A 93 14.61 9.14 -4.49
N PRO A 94 15.11 8.72 -5.67
CA PRO A 94 14.33 7.97 -6.64
C PRO A 94 13.93 6.55 -6.19
N PHE A 95 14.60 6.00 -5.18
CA PHE A 95 14.32 4.66 -4.65
C PHE A 95 13.34 4.64 -3.48
N SER A 96 12.87 5.80 -3.00
CA SER A 96 11.96 5.84 -1.85
C SER A 96 10.63 5.13 -2.12
N GLY A 97 10.15 5.13 -3.36
CA GLY A 97 8.92 4.42 -3.77
C GLY A 97 9.06 2.90 -3.70
N CYS A 98 10.16 2.33 -4.22
CA CYS A 98 10.35 0.88 -4.23
C CYS A 98 10.60 0.32 -2.83
N LEU A 99 11.27 1.07 -1.95
CA LEU A 99 11.52 0.65 -0.57
C LEU A 99 10.22 0.41 0.21
N LEU A 100 9.21 1.27 0.04
CA LEU A 100 7.92 1.11 0.70
C LEU A 100 7.22 -0.17 0.21
N VAL A 101 7.22 -0.42 -1.10
CA VAL A 101 6.61 -1.61 -1.69
C VAL A 101 7.29 -2.88 -1.19
N LEU A 102 8.62 -2.90 -1.14
CA LEU A 102 9.40 -4.06 -0.66
C LEU A 102 9.08 -4.41 0.80
N ILE A 103 8.88 -3.41 1.66
CA ILE A 103 8.50 -3.62 3.06
C ILE A 103 7.02 -4.05 3.17
N GLN A 104 6.16 -3.53 2.31
CA GLN A 104 4.72 -3.80 2.33
C GLN A 104 4.38 -5.24 1.88
N ILE A 105 5.13 -5.81 0.92
CA ILE A 105 4.86 -7.16 0.38
C ILE A 105 4.88 -8.25 1.47
N PRO A 106 5.94 -8.40 2.30
CA PRO A 106 5.95 -9.37 3.39
C PRO A 106 4.79 -9.19 4.37
N ILE A 107 4.42 -7.94 4.67
CA ILE A 107 3.34 -7.63 5.61
C ILE A 107 1.98 -8.03 5.04
N ILE A 108 1.73 -7.78 3.74
CA ILE A 108 0.51 -8.24 3.06
C ILE A 108 0.39 -9.77 3.17
N PHE A 109 1.47 -10.49 2.86
CA PHE A 109 1.46 -11.95 2.93
C PHE A 109 1.27 -12.46 4.36
N ALA A 110 1.79 -11.75 5.37
CA ALA A 110 1.64 -12.15 6.76
C ALA A 110 0.21 -11.97 7.24
N LEU A 111 -0.39 -10.81 6.98
CA LEU A 111 -1.80 -10.55 7.27
C LEU A 111 -2.73 -11.52 6.54
N TYR A 112 -2.44 -11.79 5.26
CA TYR A 112 -3.16 -12.80 4.49
C TYR A 112 -3.11 -14.18 5.16
N TYR A 113 -1.94 -14.61 5.59
CA TYR A 113 -1.75 -15.90 6.25
C TYR A 113 -2.45 -15.95 7.62
N VAL A 114 -2.45 -14.84 8.37
CA VAL A 114 -3.22 -14.68 9.61
C VAL A 114 -4.73 -14.82 9.35
N PHE A 115 -5.27 -14.19 8.30
CA PHE A 115 -6.71 -14.27 8.02
C PHE A 115 -7.14 -15.61 7.43
N LEU A 116 -6.25 -16.33 6.74
CA LEU A 116 -6.59 -17.66 6.24
C LEU A 116 -6.44 -18.77 7.26
N LYS A 117 -5.37 -18.75 8.07
CA LYS A 117 -5.03 -19.86 8.98
C LYS A 117 -5.19 -19.52 10.46
N GLY A 118 -5.12 -18.24 10.80
CA GLY A 118 -5.00 -17.78 12.17
C GLY A 118 -6.31 -17.63 12.95
N ILE A 119 -7.47 -17.74 12.29
CA ILE A 119 -8.75 -17.44 12.93
C ILE A 119 -9.20 -18.55 13.92
N ASN A 120 -8.60 -19.74 13.85
CA ASN A 120 -8.82 -20.81 14.83
C ASN A 120 -7.94 -20.70 16.09
N PHE A 121 -7.10 -19.65 16.20
CA PHE A 121 -6.27 -19.29 17.37
C PHE A 121 -5.70 -20.48 18.15
N GLU A 122 -4.83 -21.28 17.50
CA GLU A 122 -4.15 -22.39 18.16
C GLU A 122 -3.30 -21.90 19.35
N SER A 123 -3.54 -22.46 20.54
CA SER A 123 -2.93 -22.03 21.80
C SER A 123 -1.40 -22.06 21.79
N GLY A 124 -0.78 -22.95 21.00
CA GLY A 124 0.68 -23.06 20.88
C GLY A 124 1.37 -21.90 20.13
N LEU A 125 0.61 -21.05 19.44
CA LEU A 125 1.13 -19.90 18.69
C LEU A 125 0.89 -18.57 19.41
N LEU A 126 0.08 -18.56 20.46
CA LEU A 126 -0.20 -17.36 21.25
C LEU A 126 0.91 -17.10 22.27
N TYR A 127 1.15 -15.83 22.57
CA TYR A 127 2.01 -15.43 23.67
C TYR A 127 1.33 -15.76 25.00
N SER A 128 2.13 -16.00 26.04
CA SER A 128 1.63 -16.41 27.36
C SER A 128 0.63 -15.45 28.00
N PHE A 129 0.65 -14.18 27.61
CA PHE A 129 -0.25 -13.13 28.09
C PHE A 129 -1.48 -12.90 27.18
N ILE A 130 -1.58 -13.60 26.05
CA ILE A 130 -2.72 -13.55 25.13
C ILE A 130 -3.55 -14.80 25.32
N HIS A 131 -4.82 -14.62 25.67
CA HIS A 131 -5.77 -15.72 25.82
C HIS A 131 -6.43 -16.02 24.48
N VAL A 132 -6.79 -17.30 24.29
CA VAL A 132 -7.63 -17.71 23.16
C VAL A 132 -9.00 -17.02 23.30
N PRO A 133 -9.49 -16.30 22.28
CA PRO A 133 -10.82 -15.71 22.35
C PRO A 133 -11.90 -16.77 22.58
N GLU A 134 -12.77 -16.54 23.57
CA GLU A 134 -13.88 -17.48 23.88
C GLU A 134 -14.90 -17.56 22.75
N HIS A 135 -15.12 -16.45 22.07
CA HIS A 135 -16.03 -16.33 20.93
C HIS A 135 -15.37 -15.53 19.81
N SER A 136 -15.41 -16.07 18.59
CA SER A 136 -15.01 -15.38 17.36
C SER A 136 -16.21 -15.30 16.42
N ASN A 137 -16.72 -14.10 16.21
CA ASN A 137 -17.85 -13.86 15.33
C ASN A 137 -17.36 -13.43 13.94
N MET A 138 -17.62 -14.27 12.94
CA MET A 138 -17.30 -14.01 11.54
C MET A 138 -18.33 -13.12 10.85
N ILE A 139 -19.48 -12.87 11.51
CA ILE A 139 -20.52 -12.01 10.97
C ILE A 139 -20.17 -10.56 11.28
N PHE A 140 -19.49 -9.92 10.34
CA PHE A 140 -19.11 -8.52 10.42
C PHE A 140 -20.35 -7.62 10.54
N LEU A 141 -20.36 -6.82 11.62
CA LEU A 141 -21.45 -5.93 12.02
C LEU A 141 -22.81 -6.62 12.17
N GLY A 142 -22.85 -7.95 12.30
CA GLY A 142 -24.09 -8.71 12.30
C GLY A 142 -24.79 -8.81 10.93
N LEU A 143 -24.13 -8.36 9.85
CA LEU A 143 -24.73 -8.25 8.51
C LEU A 143 -24.10 -9.18 7.48
N LEU A 144 -22.80 -9.47 7.60
CA LEU A 144 -22.05 -10.13 6.54
C LEU A 144 -21.04 -11.14 7.06
N ASP A 145 -21.13 -12.38 6.59
CA ASP A 145 -20.10 -13.40 6.84
C ASP A 145 -18.81 -13.08 6.06
N ILE A 146 -17.70 -12.93 6.77
CA ILE A 146 -16.39 -12.60 6.19
C ILE A 146 -15.49 -13.81 5.95
N THR A 147 -15.90 -15.00 6.39
CA THR A 147 -15.23 -16.26 6.06
C THR A 147 -15.53 -16.65 4.61
N GLU A 148 -16.75 -16.35 4.17
CA GLU A 148 -17.22 -16.60 2.81
C GLU A 148 -16.81 -15.51 1.80
N LYS A 149 -17.06 -15.80 0.54
CA LYS A 149 -16.86 -14.85 -0.57
C LYS A 149 -17.94 -13.78 -0.53
N SER A 150 -17.54 -12.51 -0.61
CA SER A 150 -18.47 -11.38 -0.68
C SER A 150 -18.26 -10.57 -1.95
N PHE A 151 -19.25 -10.59 -2.84
CA PHE A 151 -19.22 -9.80 -4.07
C PHE A 151 -19.20 -8.29 -3.79
N ILE A 152 -19.97 -7.85 -2.79
CA ILE A 152 -20.04 -6.43 -2.39
C ILE A 152 -18.67 -5.96 -1.89
N LEU A 153 -18.05 -6.70 -0.97
CA LEU A 153 -16.73 -6.32 -0.45
C LEU A 153 -15.65 -6.39 -1.53
N ALA A 154 -15.72 -7.36 -2.44
CA ALA A 154 -14.78 -7.45 -3.55
C ALA A 154 -14.85 -6.23 -4.49
N ILE A 155 -16.06 -5.78 -4.84
CA ILE A 155 -16.24 -4.54 -5.61
C ILE A 155 -15.68 -3.34 -4.84
N LEU A 156 -15.99 -3.22 -3.55
CA LEU A 156 -15.48 -2.12 -2.72
C LEU A 156 -13.94 -2.15 -2.62
N ALA A 157 -13.33 -3.34 -2.56
CA ALA A 157 -11.87 -3.49 -2.60
C ALA A 157 -11.30 -3.00 -3.95
N GLY A 158 -11.92 -3.34 -5.07
CA GLY A 158 -11.53 -2.82 -6.39
C GLY A 158 -11.71 -1.31 -6.51
N VAL A 159 -12.86 -0.77 -6.10
CA VAL A 159 -13.14 0.68 -6.14
C VAL A 159 -12.15 1.44 -5.25
N SER A 160 -11.92 0.97 -4.02
CA SER A 160 -10.93 1.58 -3.13
C SER A 160 -9.51 1.49 -3.69
N GLN A 161 -9.15 0.41 -4.40
CA GLN A 161 -7.88 0.30 -5.10
C GLN A 161 -7.75 1.34 -6.23
N TYR A 162 -8.81 1.53 -7.01
CA TYR A 162 -8.82 2.55 -8.05
C TYR A 162 -8.64 3.95 -7.46
N LEU A 163 -9.36 4.25 -6.37
CA LEU A 163 -9.24 5.52 -5.67
C LEU A 163 -7.81 5.71 -5.15
N GLN A 164 -7.25 4.71 -4.48
CA GLN A 164 -5.85 4.74 -4.03
C GLN A 164 -4.89 5.01 -5.20
N ALA A 165 -5.01 4.29 -6.30
CA ALA A 165 -4.17 4.50 -7.47
C ALA A 165 -4.35 5.87 -8.15
N HIS A 166 -5.54 6.48 -8.02
CA HIS A 166 -5.80 7.82 -8.53
C HIS A 166 -5.07 8.90 -7.74
N PHE A 167 -4.96 8.74 -6.41
CA PHE A 167 -4.31 9.71 -5.54
C PHE A 167 -2.79 9.53 -5.41
N ILE A 168 -2.23 8.39 -5.85
CA ILE A 168 -0.78 8.18 -5.93
C ILE A 168 -0.17 9.25 -6.86
N PRO A 169 0.89 9.97 -6.43
CA PRO A 169 1.61 10.89 -7.29
C PRO A 169 2.02 10.19 -8.58
N LYS A 170 1.74 10.82 -9.72
CA LYS A 170 2.14 10.25 -11.00
C LYS A 170 3.67 10.18 -11.04
N PRO A 171 4.25 9.01 -11.37
CA PRO A 171 5.69 8.97 -11.61
C PRO A 171 6.04 9.98 -12.70
N PRO A 172 7.24 10.57 -12.68
CA PRO A 172 7.71 11.46 -13.73
C PRO A 172 7.79 10.65 -15.04
N VAL A 173 6.70 10.67 -15.81
CA VAL A 173 6.66 10.15 -17.17
C VAL A 173 6.89 11.37 -18.05
N PRO A 174 8.04 11.46 -18.72
CA PRO A 174 8.28 12.54 -19.65
C PRO A 174 7.19 12.55 -20.71
N SER A 175 6.68 13.75 -20.97
CA SER A 175 5.86 13.97 -22.15
C SER A 175 6.74 13.72 -23.37
N VAL A 176 6.17 13.24 -24.48
CA VAL A 176 6.87 13.15 -25.76
C VAL A 176 7.30 14.58 -26.13
N VAL A 177 8.55 14.94 -25.86
CA VAL A 177 9.12 16.21 -26.29
C VAL A 177 9.76 15.96 -27.66
N ASN A 178 9.34 16.73 -28.67
CA ASN A 178 9.89 16.78 -30.03
C ASN A 178 9.67 15.54 -30.92
N ASN A 179 8.47 14.93 -30.95
CA ASN A 179 8.14 13.81 -31.86
C ASN A 179 9.12 12.60 -31.81
N ALA A 180 10.03 12.55 -30.84
CA ALA A 180 10.93 11.45 -30.62
C ALA A 180 10.14 10.31 -29.98
N ALA A 181 10.33 9.08 -30.48
CA ALA A 181 9.69 7.91 -29.89
C ALA A 181 10.06 7.83 -28.41
N PRO A 182 9.08 7.64 -27.50
CA PRO A 182 9.38 7.48 -26.08
C PRO A 182 10.34 6.30 -25.90
N SER A 183 11.31 6.44 -25.02
CA SER A 183 12.24 5.35 -24.73
C SER A 183 11.47 4.13 -24.18
N PHE A 184 12.10 2.96 -24.24
CA PHE A 184 11.51 1.76 -23.64
C PHE A 184 11.19 1.97 -22.16
N SER A 185 12.08 2.62 -21.40
CA SER A 185 11.86 2.88 -19.97
C SER A 185 10.67 3.81 -19.71
N ASP A 186 10.48 4.81 -20.57
CA ASP A 186 9.39 5.79 -20.44
C ASP A 186 8.04 5.14 -20.79
N SER A 187 8.03 4.34 -21.86
CA SER A 187 6.87 3.54 -22.27
C SER A 187 6.50 2.51 -21.22
N PHE A 188 7.50 1.86 -20.61
CA PHE A 188 7.32 0.90 -19.53
C PHE A 188 6.74 1.56 -18.27
N ALA A 189 7.32 2.67 -17.80
CA ALA A 189 6.83 3.40 -16.62
C ALA A 189 5.39 3.91 -16.81
N LYS A 190 5.08 4.46 -18.00
CA LYS A 190 3.72 4.86 -18.36
C LYS A 190 2.75 3.68 -18.35
N SER A 191 3.13 2.58 -18.97
CA SER A 191 2.33 1.35 -19.02
C SER A 191 2.08 0.82 -17.61
N MET A 192 3.11 0.71 -16.79
CA MET A 192 3.00 0.27 -15.39
C MET A 192 2.03 1.16 -14.59
N SER A 193 2.15 2.48 -14.71
CA SER A 193 1.22 3.42 -14.04
C SER A 193 -0.23 3.23 -14.51
N MET A 194 -0.44 3.07 -15.82
CA MET A 194 -1.78 2.82 -16.38
C MET A 194 -2.35 1.48 -15.91
N GLN A 195 -1.54 0.42 -15.89
CA GLN A 195 -1.95 -0.89 -15.40
C GLN A 195 -2.29 -0.84 -13.91
N MET A 196 -1.49 -0.17 -13.08
CA MET A 196 -1.77 0.00 -11.65
C MET A 196 -3.08 0.76 -11.40
N LYS A 197 -3.42 1.73 -12.25
CA LYS A 197 -4.65 2.50 -12.08
C LYS A 197 -5.89 1.80 -12.64
N TYR A 198 -5.79 1.13 -13.78
CA TYR A 198 -6.96 0.66 -14.52
C TYR A 198 -7.10 -0.85 -14.56
N ILE A 199 -6.02 -1.63 -14.49
CA ILE A 199 -6.09 -3.10 -14.53
C ILE A 199 -6.06 -3.67 -13.12
N PHE A 200 -5.14 -3.18 -12.30
CA PHE A 200 -4.92 -3.71 -10.96
C PHE A 200 -6.18 -3.70 -10.10
N PRO A 201 -7.03 -2.65 -10.07
CA PRO A 201 -8.31 -2.69 -9.34
C PRO A 201 -9.20 -3.90 -9.64
N PHE A 202 -9.21 -4.39 -10.88
CA PHE A 202 -9.97 -5.59 -11.24
C PHE A 202 -9.31 -6.86 -10.71
N ILE A 203 -7.98 -6.95 -10.77
CA ILE A 203 -7.21 -8.06 -10.17
C ILE A 203 -7.47 -8.11 -8.67
N VAL A 204 -7.48 -6.97 -8.00
CA VAL A 204 -7.80 -6.84 -6.57
C VAL A 204 -9.18 -7.36 -6.27
N ALA A 205 -10.20 -6.89 -6.98
CA ALA A 205 -11.57 -7.33 -6.78
C ALA A 205 -11.69 -8.84 -7.00
N PHE A 206 -11.04 -9.38 -8.02
CA PHE A 206 -11.03 -10.82 -8.29
C PHE A 206 -10.36 -11.62 -7.15
N ILE A 207 -9.19 -11.20 -6.70
CA ILE A 207 -8.46 -11.83 -5.58
C ILE A 207 -9.28 -11.76 -4.29
N ALA A 208 -9.81 -10.59 -3.96
CA ALA A 208 -10.64 -10.37 -2.78
C ALA A 208 -11.89 -11.26 -2.80
N TYR A 209 -12.56 -11.38 -3.96
CA TYR A 209 -13.70 -12.27 -4.13
C TYR A 209 -13.30 -13.75 -4.02
N SER A 210 -12.14 -14.13 -4.53
CA SER A 210 -11.73 -15.54 -4.61
C SER A 210 -11.34 -16.13 -3.26
N ILE A 211 -10.97 -15.28 -2.29
CA ILE A 211 -10.33 -15.68 -1.04
C ILE A 211 -11.30 -15.59 0.12
N SER A 212 -11.62 -14.39 0.61
CA SER A 212 -12.57 -14.21 1.72
C SER A 212 -12.97 -12.74 1.90
N GLY A 213 -14.10 -12.50 2.56
CA GLY A 213 -14.52 -11.17 2.99
C GLY A 213 -13.51 -10.47 3.92
N ALA A 214 -12.81 -11.20 4.78
CA ALA A 214 -11.79 -10.65 5.67
C ALA A 214 -10.63 -10.01 4.88
N VAL A 215 -10.18 -10.68 3.81
CA VAL A 215 -9.16 -10.12 2.92
C VAL A 215 -9.68 -8.88 2.19
N ALA A 216 -10.93 -8.89 1.75
CA ALA A 216 -11.54 -7.73 1.13
C ALA A 216 -11.59 -6.52 2.09
N LEU A 217 -11.98 -6.72 3.36
CA LEU A 217 -11.97 -5.67 4.39
C LEU A 217 -10.56 -5.10 4.64
N TYR A 218 -9.55 -5.95 4.68
CA TYR A 218 -8.15 -5.52 4.77
C TYR A 218 -7.76 -4.60 3.60
N TRP A 219 -8.06 -5.00 2.36
CA TRP A 219 -7.75 -4.18 1.17
C TRP A 219 -8.46 -2.84 1.21
N ILE A 220 -9.76 -2.83 1.50
CA ILE A 220 -10.56 -1.60 1.60
C ILE A 220 -9.94 -0.66 2.63
N THR A 221 -9.70 -1.15 3.84
CA THR A 221 -9.15 -0.36 4.94
C THR A 221 -7.76 0.17 4.62
N SER A 222 -6.87 -0.69 4.12
CA SER A 222 -5.51 -0.32 3.71
C SER A 222 -5.52 0.77 2.63
N ASN A 223 -6.39 0.63 1.62
CA ASN A 223 -6.50 1.57 0.52
C ASN A 223 -7.04 2.93 0.97
N LEU A 224 -8.11 2.94 1.78
CA LEU A 224 -8.67 4.17 2.33
C LEU A 224 -7.68 4.90 3.24
N PHE A 225 -6.93 4.18 4.07
CA PHE A 225 -5.86 4.76 4.88
C PHE A 225 -4.81 5.44 3.99
N MET A 226 -4.37 4.77 2.92
CA MET A 226 -3.39 5.32 2.00
C MET A 226 -3.91 6.55 1.23
N VAL A 227 -5.18 6.55 0.82
CA VAL A 227 -5.82 7.74 0.23
C VAL A 227 -5.78 8.91 1.22
N GLY A 228 -6.17 8.67 2.48
CA GLY A 228 -6.10 9.68 3.54
C GLY A 228 -4.69 10.23 3.72
N GLN A 229 -3.69 9.35 3.76
CA GLN A 229 -2.28 9.74 3.86
C GLN A 229 -1.82 10.58 2.66
N GLN A 230 -2.18 10.20 1.43
CA GLN A 230 -1.82 10.94 0.21
C GLN A 230 -2.45 12.34 0.18
N ILE A 231 -3.72 12.46 0.58
CA ILE A 231 -4.41 13.75 0.70
C ILE A 231 -3.71 14.63 1.75
N TYR A 232 -3.33 14.07 2.90
CA TYR A 232 -2.59 14.78 3.94
C TYR A 232 -1.24 15.31 3.44
N VAL A 233 -0.45 14.48 2.75
CA VAL A 233 0.85 14.88 2.17
C VAL A 233 0.67 15.98 1.13
N LYS A 234 -0.26 15.79 0.19
CA LYS A 234 -0.51 16.75 -0.90
C LYS A 234 -0.86 18.15 -0.37
N LYS A 235 -1.65 18.23 0.71
CA LYS A 235 -2.01 19.50 1.36
C LYS A 235 -0.79 20.18 2.00
N LYS A 236 0.09 19.41 2.63
CA LYS A 236 1.34 19.91 3.24
C LYS A 236 2.28 20.51 2.19
N GLU A 237 2.51 19.80 1.08
CA GLU A 237 3.36 20.27 -0.02
C GLU A 237 2.80 21.52 -0.70
N PHE A 238 1.48 21.59 -0.96
CA PHE A 238 0.85 22.79 -1.53
C PHE A 238 1.03 24.03 -0.64
N THR A 239 0.96 23.85 0.68
CA THR A 239 1.16 24.93 1.65
C THR A 239 2.63 25.39 1.73
N ALA A 240 3.59 24.52 1.40
CA ALA A 240 5.00 24.87 1.39
C ALA A 240 5.41 25.68 0.14
N VAL A 241 4.69 25.54 -0.98
CA VAL A 241 5.01 26.20 -2.27
C VAL A 241 4.30 27.56 -2.42
N VAL A 242 3.20 27.80 -1.71
CA VAL A 242 2.53 29.11 -1.68
C VAL A 242 2.87 29.81 -0.36
N PRO A 243 3.86 30.73 -0.32
CA PRO A 243 4.10 31.51 0.88
C PRO A 243 2.89 32.42 1.13
N LYS A 244 2.51 32.54 2.39
CA LYS A 244 1.54 33.54 2.86
C LYS A 244 2.06 34.96 2.64
#